data_AF-D8QHB5-F1
#
_entry.id   AF-D8QHB5-F1
#
_cell.length_a   1.000
_cell.length_b   1.000
_cell.length_c   1.000
_cell.angle_alpha   90.00
_cell.angle_beta   90.00
_cell.angle_gamma   90.00
#
_symmetry.space_group_name_H-M   'P 1'
#
loop_
_entity.id
_entity.type
_entity.pdbx_description
1 polymer ?
#
loop_
_entity_poly.entity_id
_entity_poly.type
_entity_poly.pdbx_seq_one_letter_code
_entity_poly.pdbx_strand_id
1 'polypeptide(L)'
;VGTEVYIGCSNGQLMRYALQANNPDEPMSYDLVSRQNVAADKPVEDIVLVPSIFRALVFADRQLSIYTLPSLEMTSIKPIRNAVAFAVDNDHLRRPAPDDNQVIPVALTIVKRSGLALFTLSDRLFYQQEIPFQGGLVARRIGQSLCVADKEFFSIVNLEQSVAFQIMPVDQVMDDKPIRPLVLEIHGEDEYLVVSWMGASAMGVFINTNGDPVRGTLEYEDYPLSICMDFPYIVAVLPNNTIVVHNIETQSVVQTIPVPENLHVRALVSCLEGYLVPSNMETEKMRKTSVRLLREHSPPPPTAEE
;
A
#
# COMPACT_ATOMS: atom_id res chain seq x y z
N VAL A 1 13.02 -7.26 3.61
CA VAL A 1 12.23 -8.16 2.73
C VAL A 1 11.17 -8.82 3.58
N GLY A 2 9.90 -8.63 3.22
CA GLY A 2 8.75 -9.08 4.00
C GLY A 2 8.55 -10.60 3.98
N THR A 3 8.40 -11.18 5.17
CA THR A 3 8.09 -12.60 5.40
C THR A 3 6.62 -12.84 5.69
N GLU A 4 5.79 -11.80 5.68
CA GLU A 4 4.38 -11.84 6.05
C GLU A 4 3.53 -11.26 4.93
N VAL A 5 2.42 -11.90 4.61
CA VAL A 5 1.42 -11.44 3.63
C VAL A 5 0.06 -11.38 4.29
N TYR A 6 -0.60 -10.23 4.20
CA TYR A 6 -1.92 -10.00 4.77
C TYR A 6 -2.93 -9.85 3.65
N ILE A 7 -4.03 -10.60 3.72
CA ILE A 7 -5.07 -10.61 2.69
C ILE A 7 -6.40 -10.27 3.35
N GLY A 8 -7.06 -9.24 2.80
CA GLY A 8 -8.44 -8.89 3.11
C GLY A 8 -9.38 -9.45 2.06
N CYS A 9 -10.40 -10.18 2.51
CA CYS A 9 -11.34 -10.86 1.64
C CYS A 9 -12.70 -10.13 1.57
N SER A 10 -13.41 -10.31 0.45
CA SER A 10 -14.75 -9.74 0.25
C SER A 10 -15.83 -10.31 1.17
N ASN A 11 -15.57 -11.46 1.81
CA ASN A 11 -16.42 -12.04 2.85
C ASN A 11 -16.09 -11.54 4.26
N GLY A 12 -15.21 -10.53 4.39
CA GLY A 12 -14.80 -9.94 5.65
C GLY A 12 -13.73 -10.69 6.42
N GLN A 13 -13.05 -11.65 5.78
CA GLN A 13 -11.94 -12.35 6.41
C GLN A 13 -10.62 -11.60 6.26
N LEU A 14 -9.85 -11.58 7.33
CA LEU A 14 -8.43 -11.25 7.35
C LEU A 14 -7.62 -12.53 7.47
N MET A 15 -6.70 -12.72 6.54
CA MET A 15 -5.82 -13.88 6.49
C MET A 15 -4.38 -13.40 6.56
N ARG A 16 -3.60 -14.05 7.44
CA ARG A 16 -2.16 -13.82 7.56
C ARG A 16 -1.44 -15.07 7.09
N TYR A 17 -0.53 -14.87 6.14
CA TYR A 17 0.39 -15.88 5.66
C TYR A 17 1.80 -15.50 6.10
N ALA A 18 2.58 -16.48 6.57
CA ALA A 18 3.99 -16.28 6.88
C ALA A 18 4.85 -17.24 6.09
N LEU A 19 6.03 -16.78 5.71
CA LEU A 19 7.02 -17.61 5.03
C LEU A 19 7.59 -18.63 6.02
N GLN A 20 7.41 -19.92 5.71
CA GLN A 20 7.94 -21.03 6.50
C GLN A 20 8.91 -21.87 5.70
N ALA A 21 9.95 -22.36 6.37
CA ALA A 21 10.88 -23.36 5.86
C ALA A 21 10.49 -24.72 6.42
N ASN A 22 9.53 -25.40 5.79
CA ASN A 22 8.98 -26.65 6.31
C ASN A 22 9.98 -27.82 6.25
N ASN A 23 10.80 -27.87 5.20
CA ASN A 23 11.75 -28.95 4.95
C ASN A 23 13.03 -28.38 4.32
N PRO A 24 14.25 -28.81 4.72
CA PRO A 24 15.50 -28.33 4.10
C PRO A 24 15.61 -28.58 2.59
N ASP A 25 14.84 -29.54 2.08
CA ASP A 25 14.84 -29.94 0.66
C ASP A 25 13.71 -29.29 -0.16
N GLU A 26 12.81 -28.53 0.48
CA GLU A 26 11.72 -27.82 -0.19
C GLU A 26 11.95 -26.30 -0.12
N PRO A 27 11.54 -25.53 -1.15
CA PRO A 27 11.57 -24.08 -1.05
C PRO A 27 10.70 -23.63 0.13
N MET A 28 11.02 -22.47 0.67
CA MET A 28 10.12 -21.83 1.62
C MET A 28 8.74 -21.60 0.96
N SER A 29 7.66 -21.70 1.72
CA SER A 29 6.31 -21.41 1.23
C SER A 29 5.59 -20.46 2.17
N TYR A 30 4.67 -19.67 1.64
CA TYR A 30 3.77 -18.86 2.46
C TYR A 30 2.62 -19.74 2.94
N ASP A 31 2.62 -20.05 4.23
CA ASP A 31 1.59 -20.87 4.85
C ASP A 31 0.61 -20.00 5.63
N LEU A 32 -0.68 -20.37 5.62
CA LEU A 32 -1.71 -19.66 6.36
C LEU A 32 -1.47 -19.85 7.87
N VAL A 33 -1.14 -18.76 8.57
CA VAL A 33 -0.87 -18.76 10.01
C VAL A 33 -2.11 -18.41 10.82
N SER A 34 -2.87 -17.39 10.39
CA SER A 34 -4.09 -17.00 11.08
C SER A 34 -5.19 -16.57 10.11
N ARG A 35 -6.44 -16.82 10.54
CA ARG A 35 -7.65 -16.42 9.84
C ARG A 35 -8.67 -15.94 10.87
N GLN A 36 -9.20 -14.75 10.67
CA GLN A 36 -10.21 -14.17 11.53
C GLN A 36 -11.14 -13.29 10.70
N ASN A 37 -12.29 -12.92 11.26
CA ASN A 37 -13.17 -11.96 10.63
C ASN A 37 -12.86 -10.53 11.12
N VAL A 38 -13.09 -9.54 10.26
CA VAL A 38 -13.15 -8.15 10.69
C VAL A 38 -14.33 -7.94 11.62
N ALA A 39 -14.23 -6.95 12.51
CA ALA A 39 -15.27 -6.67 13.50
C ALA A 39 -16.67 -6.39 12.90
N ALA A 40 -16.74 -6.01 11.62
CA ALA A 40 -17.99 -5.74 10.92
C ALA A 40 -18.58 -6.95 10.17
N ASP A 41 -17.84 -8.05 9.97
CA ASP A 41 -18.17 -9.13 9.02
C ASP A 41 -18.54 -8.60 7.61
N LYS A 42 -17.84 -7.55 7.17
CA LYS A 42 -18.08 -6.84 5.89
C LYS A 42 -16.86 -6.93 5.00
N PRO A 43 -17.01 -6.80 3.67
CA PRO A 43 -15.89 -6.84 2.74
C PRO A 43 -14.74 -5.94 3.20
N VAL A 44 -13.52 -6.50 3.22
CA VAL A 44 -12.33 -5.69 3.46
C VAL A 44 -12.06 -4.85 2.21
N GLU A 45 -12.09 -3.53 2.36
CA GLU A 45 -11.96 -2.59 1.25
C GLU A 45 -10.51 -2.13 1.05
N ASP A 46 -9.76 -1.99 2.14
CA ASP A 46 -8.35 -1.58 2.10
C ASP A 46 -7.60 -2.05 3.36
N ILE A 47 -6.29 -2.30 3.21
CA ILE A 47 -5.37 -2.59 4.31
C ILE A 47 -4.11 -1.76 4.11
N VAL A 48 -3.80 -0.92 5.09
CA VAL A 48 -2.54 -0.15 5.11
C VAL A 48 -1.68 -0.64 6.28
N LEU A 49 -0.48 -1.11 5.94
CA LEU A 49 0.50 -1.55 6.92
C LEU A 49 1.35 -0.36 7.36
N VAL A 50 1.56 -0.23 8.67
CA VAL A 50 2.41 0.82 9.26
C VAL A 50 3.43 0.16 10.20
N PRO A 51 4.52 -0.40 9.64
CA PRO A 51 5.53 -1.14 10.40
C PRO A 51 6.19 -0.30 11.51
N SER A 52 6.39 1.00 11.27
CA SER A 52 7.04 1.92 12.21
C SER A 52 6.34 2.06 13.57
N ILE A 53 5.08 1.64 13.67
CA ILE A 53 4.31 1.62 14.92
C ILE A 53 3.69 0.24 15.20
N PHE A 54 4.08 -0.80 14.45
CA PHE A 54 3.52 -2.14 14.51
C PHE A 54 1.98 -2.17 14.42
N ARG A 55 1.40 -1.44 13.45
CA ARG A 55 -0.05 -1.42 13.23
C ARG A 55 -0.44 -1.75 11.79
N ALA A 56 -1.57 -2.42 11.65
CA ALA A 56 -2.31 -2.55 10.40
C ALA A 56 -3.64 -1.81 10.53
N LEU A 57 -3.93 -0.96 9.56
CA LEU A 57 -5.18 -0.23 9.44
C LEU A 57 -6.07 -0.97 8.45
N VAL A 58 -7.21 -1.46 8.91
CA VAL A 58 -8.13 -2.24 8.08
C VAL A 58 -9.43 -1.46 7.92
N PHE A 59 -9.78 -1.17 6.66
CA PHE A 59 -10.97 -0.42 6.30
C PHE A 59 -12.06 -1.36 5.76
N ALA A 60 -13.22 -1.34 6.39
CA ALA A 60 -14.39 -2.11 5.99
C ALA A 60 -15.67 -1.41 6.48
N ASP A 61 -16.70 -1.30 5.63
CA ASP A 61 -18.04 -0.77 5.98
C ASP A 61 -17.99 0.59 6.67
N ARG A 62 -17.27 1.54 6.05
CA ARG A 62 -17.09 2.90 6.57
C ARG A 62 -16.45 2.97 7.96
N GLN A 63 -15.75 1.91 8.36
CA GLN A 63 -15.07 1.82 9.63
C GLN A 63 -13.58 1.49 9.43
N LEU A 64 -12.71 2.32 10.02
CA LEU A 64 -11.27 2.04 10.10
C LEU A 64 -10.97 1.40 11.47
N SER A 65 -10.55 0.14 11.44
CA SER A 65 -10.18 -0.64 12.63
C SER A 65 -8.67 -0.82 12.69
N ILE A 66 -8.10 -0.83 13.90
CA ILE A 66 -6.64 -0.84 14.10
C ILE A 66 -6.24 -2.17 14.73
N TYR A 67 -5.31 -2.86 14.05
CA TYR A 67 -4.78 -4.17 14.43
C TYR A 67 -3.28 -4.09 14.71
N THR A 68 -2.77 -5.01 15.52
CA THR A 68 -1.34 -5.14 15.86
C THR A 68 -0.62 -5.98 14.82
N LEU A 69 0.56 -5.54 14.37
CA LEU A 69 1.44 -6.36 13.55
C LEU A 69 2.43 -7.17 14.42
N PRO A 70 2.81 -8.39 14.01
CA PRO A 70 2.31 -9.12 12.84
C PRO A 70 1.05 -9.96 13.12
N SER A 71 0.60 -10.06 14.38
CA SER A 71 -0.44 -11.02 14.78
C SER A 71 -1.83 -10.77 14.20
N LEU A 72 -2.10 -9.55 13.72
CA LEU A 72 -3.43 -9.02 13.43
C LEU A 72 -4.37 -9.08 14.64
N GLU A 73 -3.89 -8.91 15.86
CA GLU A 73 -4.80 -8.79 17.02
C GLU A 73 -5.45 -7.41 17.05
N MET A 74 -6.76 -7.36 17.32
CA MET A 74 -7.46 -6.07 17.41
C MET A 74 -6.97 -5.28 18.63
N THR A 75 -6.63 -4.01 18.42
CA THR A 75 -6.19 -3.13 19.51
C THR A 75 -7.36 -2.66 20.38
N SER A 76 -7.06 -2.07 21.54
CA SER A 76 -8.06 -1.41 22.39
C SER A 76 -8.54 -0.05 21.84
N ILE A 77 -7.93 0.43 20.75
CA ILE A 77 -8.31 1.69 20.12
C ILE A 77 -9.67 1.50 19.45
N LYS A 78 -10.63 2.38 19.80
CA LYS A 78 -11.96 2.34 19.21
C LYS A 78 -11.88 2.59 17.70
N PRO A 79 -12.54 1.76 16.87
CA PRO A 79 -12.57 1.99 15.43
C PRO A 79 -13.19 3.35 15.06
N ILE A 80 -12.66 3.97 14.02
CA ILE A 80 -13.17 5.25 13.50
C ILE A 80 -14.32 4.95 12.55
N ARG A 81 -15.52 5.44 12.87
CA ARG A 81 -16.74 5.21 12.07
C ARG A 81 -17.06 6.37 11.14
N ASN A 82 -17.96 6.11 10.19
CA ASN A 82 -18.46 7.08 9.20
C ASN A 82 -17.36 7.65 8.30
N ALA A 83 -16.28 6.89 8.11
CA ALA A 83 -15.22 7.20 7.18
C ALA A 83 -15.66 6.80 5.76
N VAL A 84 -15.39 7.66 4.78
CA VAL A 84 -15.61 7.41 3.35
C VAL A 84 -14.33 6.87 2.71
N ALA A 85 -13.19 7.46 3.10
CA ALA A 85 -11.85 7.05 2.73
C ALA A 85 -10.90 7.43 3.87
N PHE A 86 -9.65 6.97 3.81
CA PHE A 86 -8.58 7.43 4.70
C PHE A 86 -7.27 7.50 3.93
N ALA A 87 -6.34 8.28 4.46
CA ALA A 87 -4.98 8.37 3.96
C ALA A 87 -4.00 8.38 5.14
N VAL A 88 -2.95 7.57 5.03
CA VAL A 88 -1.77 7.68 5.90
C VAL A 88 -0.73 8.46 5.12
N ASP A 89 0.06 9.27 5.81
CA ASP A 89 1.17 9.98 5.18
C ASP A 89 2.15 9.00 4.51
N ASN A 90 2.43 9.19 3.23
CA ASN A 90 3.30 8.35 2.41
C ASN A 90 4.70 8.20 3.04
N ASP A 91 5.26 9.26 3.61
CA ASP A 91 6.59 9.20 4.23
C ASP A 91 6.59 8.32 5.48
N HIS A 92 5.48 8.27 6.21
CA HIS A 92 5.35 7.40 7.37
C HIS A 92 5.26 5.93 7.00
N LEU A 93 4.69 5.58 5.84
CA LEU A 93 4.60 4.20 5.35
C LEU A 93 5.97 3.62 4.99
N ARG A 94 6.94 4.49 4.67
CA ARG A 94 8.31 4.10 4.31
C ARG A 94 9.26 4.02 5.50
N ARG A 95 8.81 4.40 6.70
CA ARG A 95 9.63 4.30 7.90
C ARG A 95 9.79 2.82 8.28
N PRO A 96 11.03 2.36 8.54
CA PRO A 96 11.24 0.99 8.98
C PRO A 96 10.59 0.74 10.33
N ALA A 97 10.43 -0.54 10.68
CA ALA A 97 10.12 -0.92 12.05
C ALA A 97 11.17 -0.29 13.02
N PRO A 98 10.75 0.19 14.19
CA PRO A 98 11.66 0.90 15.10
C PRO A 98 12.69 -0.07 15.71
N ASP A 99 13.97 0.30 15.63
CA ASP A 99 15.09 -0.45 16.24
C ASP A 99 15.21 -0.20 17.76
N ASP A 100 14.68 0.92 18.25
CA ASP A 100 14.67 1.36 19.65
C ASP A 100 13.23 1.64 20.12
N ASN A 101 13.00 1.76 21.43
CA ASN A 101 11.67 1.99 22.01
C ASN A 101 11.03 3.35 21.66
N GLN A 102 11.65 4.17 20.80
CA GLN A 102 11.08 5.44 20.35
C GLN A 102 10.17 5.25 19.14
N VAL A 103 8.89 5.01 19.41
CA VAL A 103 7.84 4.95 18.39
C VAL A 103 7.44 6.38 18.01
N ILE A 104 7.71 6.78 16.76
CA ILE A 104 7.27 8.08 16.24
C ILE A 104 5.83 7.93 15.72
N PRO A 105 4.88 8.76 16.19
CA PRO A 105 3.50 8.72 15.70
C PRO A 105 3.39 8.91 14.18
N VAL A 106 2.30 8.41 13.61
CA VAL A 106 1.99 8.53 12.18
C VAL A 106 0.79 9.47 12.02
N ALA A 107 0.87 10.41 11.08
CA ALA A 107 -0.26 11.23 10.67
C ALA A 107 -1.25 10.45 9.78
N LEU A 108 -2.53 10.62 10.07
CA LEU A 108 -3.66 9.98 9.41
C LEU A 108 -4.71 11.04 9.10
N THR A 109 -5.30 10.97 7.90
CA THR A 109 -6.47 11.77 7.53
C THR A 109 -7.66 10.86 7.26
N ILE A 110 -8.79 11.14 7.90
CA ILE A 110 -10.05 10.44 7.67
C ILE A 110 -10.99 11.36 6.89
N VAL A 111 -11.39 10.92 5.70
CA VAL A 111 -12.41 11.60 4.91
C VAL A 111 -13.78 11.20 5.43
N LYS A 112 -14.56 12.19 5.89
CA LYS A 112 -15.98 12.03 6.26
C LYS A 112 -16.85 12.77 5.26
N ARG A 113 -18.17 12.56 5.34
CA ARG A 113 -19.13 13.25 4.46
C ARG A 113 -19.11 14.78 4.56
N SER A 114 -18.72 15.33 5.71
CA SER A 114 -18.79 16.76 6.03
C SER A 114 -17.43 17.40 6.33
N GLY A 115 -16.34 16.65 6.23
CA GLY A 115 -15.02 17.17 6.58
C GLY A 115 -13.91 16.13 6.56
N LEU A 116 -12.69 16.62 6.72
CA LEU A 116 -11.47 15.83 6.87
C LEU A 116 -11.05 15.88 8.33
N ALA A 117 -11.11 14.73 9.02
CA ALA A 117 -10.67 14.63 10.41
C ALA A 117 -9.21 14.16 10.45
N LEU A 118 -8.34 14.97 11.06
CA LEU A 118 -6.90 14.70 11.18
C LEU A 118 -6.60 14.03 12.52
N PHE A 119 -5.77 13.00 12.46
CA PHE A 119 -5.34 12.23 13.63
C PHE A 119 -3.84 11.97 13.60
N THR A 120 -3.29 11.72 14.78
CA THR A 120 -2.00 11.03 14.94
C THR A 120 -2.20 9.69 15.62
N LEU A 121 -1.46 8.69 15.19
CA LEU A 121 -1.56 7.33 15.69
C LEU A 121 -0.20 6.77 16.13
N SER A 122 -0.17 6.23 17.34
CA SER A 122 0.94 5.45 17.92
C SER A 122 0.35 4.24 18.69
N ASP A 123 0.60 4.19 20.00
CA ASP A 123 -0.13 3.36 20.96
C ASP A 123 -1.60 3.80 21.12
N ARG A 124 -1.87 5.08 20.90
CA ARG A 124 -3.20 5.71 20.98
C ARG A 124 -3.48 6.51 19.72
N LEU A 125 -4.77 6.72 19.47
CA LEU A 125 -5.26 7.60 18.43
C LEU A 125 -5.62 8.96 19.03
N PHE A 126 -4.95 10.01 18.58
CA PHE A 126 -5.21 11.38 19.00
C PHE A 126 -5.87 12.16 17.87
N TYR A 127 -7.03 12.76 18.17
CA TYR A 127 -7.69 13.69 17.26
C TYR A 127 -7.00 15.05 17.32
N GLN A 128 -6.69 15.62 16.16
CA GLN A 128 -6.02 16.92 16.05
C GLN A 128 -7.02 18.03 15.71
N GLN A 129 -7.64 17.95 14.53
CA GLN A 129 -8.56 18.96 14.03
C GLN A 129 -9.46 18.38 12.92
N GLU A 130 -10.46 19.16 12.52
CA GLU A 130 -11.34 18.84 11.40
C GLU A 130 -11.40 20.03 10.43
N ILE A 131 -11.16 19.75 9.15
CA ILE A 131 -11.19 20.73 8.07
C ILE A 131 -12.53 20.58 7.34
N PRO A 132 -13.34 21.64 7.20
CA PRO A 132 -14.56 21.60 6.40
C PRO A 132 -14.25 21.19 4.96
N PHE A 133 -14.88 20.13 4.50
CA PHE A 133 -14.67 19.57 3.17
C PHE A 133 -15.87 18.72 2.76
N GLN A 134 -16.14 18.63 1.47
CA GLN A 134 -17.21 17.79 0.94
C GLN A 134 -16.66 16.96 -0.22
N GLY A 135 -17.11 15.71 -0.31
CA GLY A 135 -16.59 14.76 -1.29
C GLY A 135 -15.41 13.94 -0.76
N GLY A 136 -14.78 13.19 -1.66
CA GLY A 136 -13.65 12.31 -1.38
C GLY A 136 -14.04 10.85 -1.25
N LEU A 137 -13.90 10.13 -2.36
CA LEU A 137 -13.97 8.67 -2.46
C LEU A 137 -12.59 8.02 -2.34
N VAL A 138 -11.54 8.73 -2.76
CA VAL A 138 -10.15 8.31 -2.65
C VAL A 138 -9.34 9.46 -2.09
N ALA A 139 -8.36 9.14 -1.24
CA ALA A 139 -7.46 10.12 -0.67
C ALA A 139 -6.05 9.54 -0.55
N ARG A 140 -5.04 10.38 -0.79
CA ARG A 140 -3.61 10.09 -0.72
C ARG A 140 -2.89 11.29 -0.10
N ARG A 141 -1.90 11.05 0.77
CA ARG A 141 -1.32 12.10 1.62
C ARG A 141 0.20 12.12 1.50
N ILE A 142 0.75 13.32 1.30
CA ILE A 142 2.19 13.60 1.33
C ILE A 142 2.39 14.82 2.23
N GLY A 143 2.93 14.63 3.44
CA GLY A 143 3.15 15.70 4.40
C GLY A 143 1.87 16.46 4.76
N GLN A 144 1.83 17.76 4.42
CA GLN A 144 0.67 18.64 4.63
C GLN A 144 -0.25 18.73 3.41
N SER A 145 0.04 18.02 2.33
CA SER A 145 -0.82 17.94 1.15
C SER A 145 -1.65 16.66 1.19
N LEU A 146 -2.92 16.80 0.84
CA LEU A 146 -3.84 15.70 0.62
C LEU A 146 -4.43 15.82 -0.78
N CYS A 147 -4.15 14.84 -1.63
CA CYS A 147 -4.85 14.68 -2.90
C CYS A 147 -6.12 13.86 -2.65
N VAL A 148 -7.28 14.44 -2.93
CA VAL A 148 -8.60 13.83 -2.75
C VAL A 148 -9.33 13.83 -4.07
N ALA A 149 -10.07 12.76 -4.35
CA ALA A 149 -10.90 12.66 -5.55
C ALA A 149 -12.31 12.20 -5.19
N ASP A 150 -13.32 12.88 -5.71
CA ASP A 150 -14.70 12.39 -5.75
C ASP A 150 -15.03 11.85 -7.15
N LYS A 151 -16.31 11.73 -7.52
CA LYS A 151 -16.68 11.20 -8.84
C LYS A 151 -16.40 12.16 -9.99
N GLU A 152 -16.24 13.45 -9.69
CA GLU A 152 -16.21 14.51 -10.69
C GLU A 152 -14.82 15.13 -10.78
N PHE A 153 -14.17 15.43 -9.65
CA PHE A 153 -12.93 16.18 -9.62
C PHE A 153 -11.87 15.58 -8.70
N PHE A 154 -10.62 15.74 -9.12
CA PHE A 154 -9.47 15.70 -8.23
C PHE A 154 -9.30 17.09 -7.58
N SER A 155 -8.89 17.10 -6.32
CA SER A 155 -8.63 18.30 -5.53
C SER A 155 -7.39 18.13 -4.67
N ILE A 156 -6.65 19.22 -4.47
CA ILE A 156 -5.57 19.28 -3.49
C ILE A 156 -6.07 20.06 -2.28
N VAL A 157 -5.80 19.52 -1.09
CA VAL A 157 -6.11 20.16 0.18
C VAL A 157 -4.80 20.38 0.93
N ASN A 158 -4.50 21.64 1.22
CA ASN A 158 -3.46 22.01 2.16
C ASN A 158 -4.01 21.86 3.59
N LEU A 159 -3.51 20.85 4.31
CA LEU A 159 -3.97 20.47 5.64
C LEU A 159 -3.55 21.46 6.73
N GLU A 160 -2.49 22.24 6.50
CA GLU A 160 -2.02 23.26 7.42
C GLU A 160 -2.85 24.54 7.29
N GLN A 161 -3.03 25.01 6.05
CA GLN A 161 -3.79 26.23 5.76
C GLN A 161 -5.30 26.01 5.72
N SER A 162 -5.76 24.74 5.71
CA SER A 162 -7.18 24.37 5.57
C SER A 162 -7.82 24.94 4.29
N VAL A 163 -7.04 24.96 3.20
CA VAL A 163 -7.47 25.45 1.89
C VAL A 163 -7.53 24.28 0.91
N ALA A 164 -8.63 24.19 0.16
CA ALA A 164 -8.82 23.19 -0.88
C ALA A 164 -9.05 23.87 -2.22
N PHE A 165 -8.53 23.28 -3.29
CA PHE A 165 -8.80 23.72 -4.67
C PHE A 165 -8.89 22.51 -5.60
N GLN A 166 -9.79 22.62 -6.57
CA GLN A 166 -9.96 21.62 -7.62
C GLN A 166 -8.86 21.78 -8.67
N ILE A 167 -8.33 20.66 -9.16
CA ILE A 167 -7.24 20.66 -10.14
C ILE A 167 -7.73 20.29 -11.54
N MET A 168 -8.47 19.19 -11.67
CA MET A 168 -8.93 18.66 -12.96
C MET A 168 -10.07 17.65 -12.75
N PRO A 169 -10.92 17.43 -13.78
CA PRO A 169 -11.98 16.44 -13.69
C PRO A 169 -11.45 15.00 -13.82
N VAL A 170 -12.19 14.08 -13.20
CA VAL A 170 -11.98 12.63 -13.28
C VAL A 170 -12.39 12.10 -14.66
N ASP A 171 -13.43 12.69 -15.24
CA ASP A 171 -13.96 12.37 -16.56
C ASP A 171 -14.11 13.66 -17.38
N GLN A 172 -13.42 13.73 -18.52
CA GLN A 172 -13.39 14.89 -19.42
C GLN A 172 -14.50 14.85 -20.49
N VAL A 173 -15.13 13.69 -20.73
CA VAL A 173 -16.08 13.49 -21.83
C VAL A 173 -17.52 13.29 -21.35
N MET A 174 -17.72 12.95 -20.08
CA MET A 174 -19.03 12.74 -19.46
C MET A 174 -19.87 11.69 -20.21
N ASP A 175 -19.24 10.57 -20.59
CA ASP A 175 -19.84 9.51 -21.41
C ASP A 175 -20.63 8.46 -20.59
N ASP A 176 -21.07 8.85 -19.38
CA ASP A 176 -21.77 8.01 -18.39
C ASP A 176 -21.00 6.74 -17.96
N LYS A 177 -19.73 6.56 -18.37
CA LYS A 177 -18.90 5.46 -17.90
C LYS A 177 -18.63 5.64 -16.39
N PRO A 178 -18.90 4.64 -15.55
CA PRO A 178 -18.61 4.76 -14.12
C PRO A 178 -17.10 4.71 -13.87
N ILE A 179 -16.49 5.88 -13.71
CA ILE A 179 -15.07 6.01 -13.40
C ILE A 179 -14.84 6.03 -11.89
N ARG A 180 -14.02 5.10 -11.39
CA ARG A 180 -13.49 5.16 -10.02
C ARG A 180 -12.18 5.94 -10.07
N PRO A 181 -12.05 7.06 -9.34
CA PRO A 181 -10.82 7.85 -9.36
C PRO A 181 -9.60 7.05 -8.93
N LEU A 182 -8.48 7.30 -9.60
CA LEU A 182 -7.18 6.72 -9.28
C LEU A 182 -6.21 7.83 -8.90
N VAL A 183 -5.63 7.69 -7.71
CA VAL A 183 -4.61 8.59 -7.15
C VAL A 183 -3.50 7.73 -6.58
N LEU A 184 -2.26 8.07 -6.90
CA LEU A 184 -1.05 7.36 -6.47
C LEU A 184 -0.02 8.38 -5.99
N GLU A 185 0.55 8.20 -4.80
CA GLU A 185 1.72 8.97 -4.38
C GLU A 185 2.99 8.49 -5.10
N ILE A 186 3.85 9.42 -5.50
CA ILE A 186 5.19 9.10 -5.99
C ILE A 186 6.14 9.01 -4.79
N HIS A 187 6.80 7.87 -4.59
CA HIS A 187 7.56 7.60 -3.38
C HIS A 187 8.86 8.41 -3.38
N GLY A 188 9.02 9.25 -2.35
CA GLY A 188 10.21 10.08 -2.20
C GLY A 188 10.19 11.35 -3.03
N GLU A 189 9.08 11.64 -3.69
CA GLU A 189 8.83 12.88 -4.44
C GLU A 189 7.58 13.55 -3.86
N ASP A 190 7.52 14.87 -3.90
CA ASP A 190 6.34 15.64 -3.48
C ASP A 190 5.28 15.69 -4.60
N GLU A 191 4.95 14.52 -5.15
CA GLU A 191 4.13 14.37 -6.35
C GLU A 191 3.06 13.28 -6.22
N TYR A 192 1.94 13.50 -6.90
CA TYR A 192 0.90 12.50 -7.13
C TYR A 192 0.77 12.24 -8.62
N LEU A 193 0.40 11.01 -8.97
CA LEU A 193 -0.17 10.67 -10.26
C LEU A 193 -1.70 10.54 -10.10
N VAL A 194 -2.43 11.30 -10.91
CA VAL A 194 -3.89 11.18 -11.05
C VAL A 194 -4.24 10.70 -12.46
N VAL A 195 -5.32 9.92 -12.61
CA VAL A 195 -5.72 9.38 -13.93
C VAL A 195 -7.10 9.88 -14.32
N SER A 196 -7.16 10.60 -15.43
CA SER A 196 -8.37 11.19 -16.00
C SER A 196 -8.83 10.40 -17.23
N TRP A 197 -10.15 10.21 -17.36
CA TRP A 197 -10.77 9.56 -18.50
C TRP A 197 -10.97 10.54 -19.65
N MET A 198 -10.56 10.13 -20.86
CA MET A 198 -10.60 10.93 -22.08
C MET A 198 -11.58 10.37 -23.13
N GLY A 199 -12.46 9.43 -22.76
CA GLY A 199 -13.50 8.84 -23.61
C GLY A 199 -13.08 7.66 -24.48
N ALA A 200 -11.90 7.73 -25.12
CA ALA A 200 -11.34 6.59 -25.85
C ALA A 200 -10.11 5.99 -25.17
N SER A 201 -9.49 6.75 -24.27
CA SER A 201 -8.23 6.46 -23.60
C SER A 201 -8.23 7.10 -22.22
N ALA A 202 -7.22 6.83 -21.41
CA ALA A 202 -7.00 7.54 -20.16
C ALA A 202 -5.62 8.20 -20.12
N MET A 203 -5.53 9.28 -19.36
CA MET A 203 -4.32 10.08 -19.23
C MET A 203 -3.92 10.21 -17.76
N GLY A 204 -2.72 9.76 -17.45
CA GLY A 204 -2.06 9.99 -16.18
C GLY A 204 -1.37 11.36 -16.17
N VAL A 205 -1.63 12.18 -15.16
CA VAL A 205 -1.03 13.51 -14.97
C VAL A 205 -0.29 13.55 -13.64
N PHE A 206 0.96 13.97 -13.68
CA PHE A 206 1.77 14.18 -12.47
C PHE A 206 1.57 15.60 -11.96
N ILE A 207 1.18 15.72 -10.71
CA ILE A 207 0.93 16.99 -10.02
C ILE A 207 1.79 17.05 -8.76
N ASN A 208 2.28 18.24 -8.41
CA ASN A 208 2.94 18.43 -7.12
C ASN A 208 1.91 18.63 -5.99
N THR A 209 2.42 18.84 -4.77
CA THR A 209 1.62 19.16 -3.57
C THR A 209 0.90 20.51 -3.62
N ASN A 210 1.17 21.36 -4.62
CA ASN A 210 0.43 22.59 -4.93
C ASN A 210 -0.57 22.40 -6.09
N GLY A 211 -0.70 21.18 -6.63
CA GLY A 211 -1.59 20.85 -7.74
C GLY A 211 -1.12 21.32 -9.11
N ASP A 212 0.11 21.82 -9.24
CA ASP A 212 0.69 22.18 -10.53
C ASP A 212 1.22 20.93 -11.25
N PRO A 213 1.02 20.79 -12.58
CA PRO A 213 1.59 19.70 -13.34
C PRO A 213 3.12 19.82 -13.41
N VAL A 214 3.83 18.73 -13.12
CA VAL A 214 5.31 18.75 -13.00
C VAL A 214 6.06 17.85 -13.98
N ARG A 215 5.38 16.92 -14.65
CA ARG A 215 5.96 16.02 -15.67
C ARG A 215 5.06 15.98 -16.90
N GLY A 216 5.54 15.32 -17.95
CA GLY A 216 4.67 14.92 -19.07
C GLY A 216 3.69 13.83 -18.63
N THR A 217 2.79 13.46 -19.51
CA THR A 217 1.66 12.58 -19.19
C THR A 217 1.96 11.11 -19.48
N LEU A 218 1.25 10.21 -18.78
CA LEU A 218 1.21 8.79 -19.15
C LEU A 218 -0.05 8.52 -19.96
N GLU A 219 0.08 7.88 -21.11
CA GLU A 219 -1.05 7.47 -21.92
C GLU A 219 -1.40 6.00 -21.66
N TYR A 220 -2.70 5.73 -21.52
CA TYR A 220 -3.27 4.40 -21.38
C TYR A 220 -4.35 4.20 -22.45
N GLU A 221 -4.37 3.02 -23.09
CA GLU A 221 -5.36 2.69 -24.13
C GLU A 221 -6.80 2.64 -23.61
N ASP A 222 -7.00 2.44 -22.30
CA ASP A 222 -8.30 2.49 -21.62
C ASP A 222 -8.07 2.95 -20.16
N TYR A 223 -9.15 3.23 -19.43
CA TYR A 223 -9.08 3.59 -18.01
C TYR A 223 -8.60 2.38 -17.18
N PRO A 224 -7.45 2.48 -16.48
CA PRO A 224 -6.93 1.38 -15.70
C PRO A 224 -7.91 0.90 -14.61
N LEU A 225 -7.89 -0.41 -14.34
CA LEU A 225 -8.62 -0.99 -13.21
C LEU A 225 -7.90 -0.71 -11.88
N SER A 226 -6.58 -0.64 -11.92
CA SER A 226 -5.71 -0.40 -10.76
C SER A 226 -4.35 0.11 -11.24
N ILE A 227 -3.73 0.96 -10.43
CA ILE A 227 -2.37 1.43 -10.61
C ILE A 227 -1.58 1.24 -9.32
N CYS A 228 -0.29 0.94 -9.46
CA CYS A 228 0.67 0.96 -8.36
C CYS A 228 2.02 1.44 -8.88
N MET A 229 2.99 1.56 -7.98
CA MET A 229 4.35 1.94 -8.36
C MET A 229 5.39 1.12 -7.62
N ASP A 230 6.41 0.74 -8.37
CA ASP A 230 7.65 0.14 -7.87
C ASP A 230 8.79 0.92 -8.54
N PHE A 231 9.30 1.92 -7.83
CA PHE A 231 10.15 2.97 -8.42
C PHE A 231 11.34 2.36 -9.20
N PRO A 232 11.61 2.79 -10.46
CA PRO A 232 11.02 3.94 -11.17
C PRO A 232 9.81 3.60 -12.06
N TYR A 233 9.14 2.47 -11.81
CA TYR A 233 8.08 1.97 -12.68
C TYR A 233 6.69 2.22 -12.12
N ILE A 234 5.79 2.68 -12.99
CA ILE A 234 4.36 2.77 -12.73
C ILE A 234 3.70 1.64 -13.48
N VAL A 235 2.89 0.86 -12.76
CA VAL A 235 2.29 -0.37 -13.28
C VAL A 235 0.77 -0.20 -13.26
N ALA A 236 0.13 -0.46 -14.40
CA ALA A 236 -1.30 -0.35 -14.58
C ALA A 236 -1.89 -1.67 -15.07
N VAL A 237 -3.01 -2.11 -14.48
CA VAL A 237 -3.83 -3.20 -15.03
C VAL A 237 -4.92 -2.58 -15.89
N LEU A 238 -4.97 -2.97 -17.16
CA LEU A 238 -5.99 -2.52 -18.10
C LEU A 238 -7.15 -3.53 -18.23
N PRO A 239 -8.36 -3.08 -18.61
CA PRO A 239 -9.52 -3.95 -18.82
C PRO A 239 -9.33 -5.03 -19.88
N ASN A 240 -8.39 -4.86 -20.81
CA ASN A 240 -8.06 -5.80 -21.88
C ASN A 240 -7.14 -6.96 -21.44
N ASN A 241 -7.06 -7.26 -20.13
CA ASN A 241 -6.18 -8.28 -19.55
C ASN A 241 -4.70 -8.05 -19.86
N THR A 242 -4.24 -6.80 -19.81
CA THR A 242 -2.81 -6.48 -19.90
C THR A 242 -2.35 -5.70 -18.68
N ILE A 243 -1.10 -5.94 -18.30
CA ILE A 243 -0.36 -5.11 -17.36
C ILE A 243 0.60 -4.26 -18.18
N VAL A 244 0.49 -2.94 -18.08
CA VAL A 244 1.38 -2.00 -18.74
C VAL A 244 2.32 -1.41 -17.70
N VAL A 245 3.60 -1.39 -18.03
CA VAL A 245 4.67 -0.84 -17.18
C VAL A 245 5.25 0.37 -17.88
N HIS A 246 5.08 1.54 -17.27
CA HIS A 246 5.70 2.79 -17.68
C HIS A 246 6.92 3.07 -16.82
N ASN A 247 7.96 3.68 -17.39
CA ASN A 247 9.06 4.25 -16.63
C ASN A 247 8.76 5.74 -16.36
N ILE A 248 8.79 6.18 -15.10
CA ILE A 248 8.41 7.54 -14.69
C ILE A 248 9.35 8.63 -15.24
N GLU A 249 10.62 8.30 -15.46
CA GLU A 249 11.64 9.26 -15.91
C GLU A 249 11.50 9.54 -17.41
N THR A 250 11.28 8.48 -18.20
CA THR A 250 11.14 8.57 -19.67
C THR A 250 9.69 8.74 -20.13
N GLN A 251 8.73 8.49 -19.25
CA GLN A 251 7.28 8.47 -19.52
C GLN A 251 6.86 7.47 -20.61
N SER A 252 7.74 6.55 -20.99
CA SER A 252 7.50 5.56 -22.04
C SER A 252 7.04 4.23 -21.46
N VAL A 253 6.25 3.49 -22.24
CA VAL A 253 5.95 2.09 -21.95
C VAL A 253 7.22 1.27 -22.16
N VAL A 254 7.70 0.64 -21.10
CA VAL A 254 8.89 -0.23 -21.13
C VAL A 254 8.52 -1.71 -21.23
N GLN A 255 7.30 -2.07 -20.81
CA GLN A 255 6.83 -3.45 -20.89
C GLN A 255 5.30 -3.52 -20.96
N THR A 256 4.81 -4.52 -21.68
CA THR A 256 3.41 -4.94 -21.65
C THR A 256 3.38 -6.44 -21.40
N ILE A 257 2.66 -6.85 -20.35
CA ILE A 257 2.58 -8.23 -19.90
C ILE A 257 1.13 -8.70 -20.08
N PRO A 258 0.87 -9.76 -20.87
CA PRO A 258 -0.46 -10.31 -20.97
C PRO A 258 -0.83 -11.02 -19.65
N VAL A 259 -2.03 -10.77 -19.15
CA VAL A 259 -2.60 -11.46 -18.00
C VAL A 259 -3.29 -12.73 -18.50
N PRO A 260 -2.94 -13.92 -17.96
CA PRO A 260 -3.64 -15.16 -18.28
C PRO A 260 -5.16 -15.04 -18.09
N GLU A 261 -5.95 -15.53 -19.04
CA GLU A 261 -7.42 -15.37 -19.02
C GLU A 261 -8.11 -15.99 -17.79
N ASN A 262 -7.48 -16.98 -17.17
CA ASN A 262 -7.97 -17.61 -15.93
C ASN A 262 -7.74 -16.74 -14.68
N LEU A 263 -6.96 -15.66 -14.80
CA LEU A 263 -6.71 -14.72 -13.72
C LEU A 263 -7.57 -13.47 -13.90
N HIS A 264 -8.53 -13.29 -13.00
CA HIS A 264 -9.32 -12.06 -12.93
C HIS A 264 -8.61 -11.04 -12.02
N VAL A 265 -7.53 -10.43 -12.53
CA VAL A 265 -6.77 -9.43 -11.77
C VAL A 265 -7.66 -8.22 -11.49
N ARG A 266 -7.75 -7.82 -10.22
CA ARG A 266 -8.60 -6.70 -9.76
C ARG A 266 -7.83 -5.54 -9.14
N ALA A 267 -6.64 -5.81 -8.62
CA ALA A 267 -5.85 -4.83 -7.90
C ALA A 267 -4.36 -5.15 -8.03
N LEU A 268 -3.56 -4.09 -8.03
CA LEU A 268 -2.12 -4.13 -7.79
C LEU A 268 -1.85 -3.48 -6.44
N VAL A 269 -0.86 -4.02 -5.71
CA VAL A 269 -0.43 -3.48 -4.43
C VAL A 269 1.09 -3.42 -4.44
N SER A 270 1.65 -2.24 -4.18
CA SER A 270 3.09 -2.08 -4.00
C SER A 270 3.53 -2.71 -2.68
N CYS A 271 4.64 -3.45 -2.72
CA CYS A 271 5.26 -3.99 -1.52
C CYS A 271 6.49 -3.16 -1.17
N LEU A 272 6.32 -2.14 -0.32
CA LEU A 272 7.37 -1.14 -0.02
C LEU A 272 8.70 -1.75 0.46
N GLU A 273 8.66 -2.86 1.20
CA GLU A 273 9.85 -3.56 1.70
C GLU A 273 10.24 -4.79 0.87
N GLY A 274 9.56 -4.99 -0.27
CA GLY A 274 9.61 -6.20 -1.07
C GLY A 274 9.02 -7.42 -0.36
N TYR A 275 8.73 -8.47 -1.12
CA TYR A 275 8.32 -9.76 -0.59
C TYR A 275 9.18 -10.86 -1.21
N LEU A 276 9.35 -11.97 -0.51
CA LEU A 276 10.09 -13.10 -1.04
C LEU A 276 9.20 -13.83 -2.04
N VAL A 277 9.75 -14.18 -3.20
CA VAL A 277 9.10 -15.09 -4.15
C VAL A 277 9.89 -16.38 -4.13
N PRO A 278 9.45 -17.40 -3.38
CA PRO A 278 10.12 -18.69 -3.41
C PRO A 278 9.99 -19.28 -4.82
N SER A 279 11.12 -19.63 -5.42
CA SER A 279 11.17 -20.18 -6.77
C SER A 279 11.98 -21.46 -6.78
N ASN A 280 11.45 -22.47 -7.46
CA ASN A 280 12.13 -23.75 -7.71
C ASN A 280 12.94 -23.76 -9.00
N MET A 281 12.87 -22.67 -9.79
CA MET A 281 13.47 -22.65 -11.13
C MET A 281 15.00 -22.85 -11.13
N GLU A 282 15.65 -22.70 -9.98
CA GLU A 282 17.10 -22.92 -9.84
C GLU A 282 17.50 -23.96 -8.78
N THR A 283 16.54 -24.56 -8.07
CA THR A 283 16.83 -25.56 -7.02
C THR A 283 17.52 -26.79 -7.60
N GLU A 284 17.19 -27.17 -8.84
CA GLU A 284 17.86 -28.27 -9.56
C GLU A 284 19.34 -27.98 -9.88
N LYS A 285 19.76 -26.70 -9.87
CA LYS A 285 21.16 -26.29 -10.11
C LYS A 285 21.99 -26.27 -8.81
N MET A 286 21.36 -26.40 -7.65
CA MET A 286 22.03 -26.35 -6.35
C MET A 286 22.57 -27.73 -5.95
N ARG A 287 23.84 -27.81 -5.54
CA ARG A 287 24.47 -29.05 -5.06
C ARG A 287 24.65 -29.00 -3.54
N LYS A 288 24.19 -30.04 -2.83
CA LYS A 288 24.46 -30.21 -1.40
C LYS A 288 25.98 -30.26 -1.16
N THR A 289 26.49 -29.36 -0.31
CA THR A 289 27.90 -29.31 0.12
C THR A 289 27.99 -29.65 1.60
N SER A 290 28.87 -30.58 1.94
CA SER A 290 29.15 -30.93 3.33
C SER A 290 30.06 -29.86 3.95
N VAL A 291 29.61 -29.26 5.05
CA VAL A 291 30.40 -28.29 5.83
C VAL A 291 30.79 -28.93 7.15
N ARG A 292 32.09 -28.93 7.47
CA ARG A 292 32.56 -29.35 8.80
C ARG A 292 32.22 -28.26 9.81
N LEU A 293 31.37 -28.59 10.77
CA LEU A 293 31.15 -27.74 11.95
C LEU A 293 32.45 -27.73 12.78
N LEU A 294 32.99 -26.53 13.01
CA LEU A 294 34.12 -26.35 13.90
C LEU A 294 33.67 -26.71 15.32
N ARG A 295 34.14 -27.84 15.85
CA ARG A 295 34.03 -28.12 17.29
C ARG A 295 35.04 -27.24 18.00
N GLU A 296 34.57 -26.45 18.97
CA GLU A 296 35.45 -25.69 19.86
C GLU A 296 36.50 -26.62 20.49
N HIS A 297 37.73 -26.09 20.59
CA HIS A 297 38.89 -26.81 21.12
C HIS A 297 38.63 -27.29 22.55
N SER A 298 38.77 -28.60 22.76
CA SER A 298 38.92 -29.18 24.10
C SER A 298 40.11 -28.53 24.81
N PRO A 299 39.99 -28.15 26.10
CA PRO A 299 41.12 -27.58 26.84
C PRO A 299 42.25 -28.62 26.96
N PRO A 300 43.52 -28.19 26.99
CA PRO A 300 44.66 -29.09 27.09
C PRO A 300 44.64 -29.84 28.44
N PRO A 301 45.15 -31.08 28.49
CA PRO A 301 45.15 -31.88 29.71
C PRO A 301 46.06 -31.25 30.78
N PRO A 302 45.77 -31.45 32.08
CA PRO A 302 46.58 -30.90 33.15
C PRO A 302 47.98 -31.51 33.13
N THR A 303 49.00 -30.66 33.19
CA THR A 303 50.39 -31.02 33.46
C THR A 303 50.48 -31.66 34.84
N ALA A 304 51.01 -32.89 34.90
CA ALA A 304 51.37 -33.52 36.16
C ALA A 304 52.55 -32.75 36.79
N GLU A 305 52.36 -32.30 38.03
CA GLU A 305 53.43 -31.78 38.89
C GLU A 305 54.35 -32.93 39.32
N GLU A 306 55.67 -32.67 39.33
CA GLU A 306 56.69 -33.46 40.06
C GLU A 306 56.69 -33.10 41.55
#